data_AF-A0A8T0CPS8-F1
#
_entry.id   AF-A0A8T0CPS8-F1
#
_cell.length_a   1.000
_cell.length_b   1.000
_cell.length_c   1.000
_cell.angle_alpha   90.00
_cell.angle_beta   90.00
_cell.angle_gamma   90.00
#
_symmetry.space_group_name_H-M   'P 1'
#
loop_
_entity.id
_entity.type
_entity.pdbx_description
1 polymer ?
#
loop_
_entity_poly.entity_id
_entity_poly.type
_entity_poly.pdbx_seq_one_letter_code
_entity_poly.pdbx_strand_id
1 'polypeptide(L)'
;MRTTTSKSSGLTLDEVESGLTCYCGLRSPILTAKTRKNTGRRFYGCAKFDGRCYNFFMWANSKILDGARDMIVDLLDRNQALVESSQSRRDEIDVSSLLAKMKAQKAKNFLYFTPDQSLNNINYIRQ
;
A
#
# COMPACT_ATOMS: atom_id res chain seq x y z
N MET A 1 17.99 -12.32 -12.75
CA MET A 1 16.94 -11.39 -13.22
C MET A 1 15.58 -12.08 -13.15
N ARG A 2 14.72 -11.70 -12.21
CA ARG A 2 13.27 -11.95 -12.24
C ARG A 2 12.59 -10.75 -11.58
N THR A 3 12.02 -9.89 -12.40
CA THR A 3 11.21 -8.73 -11.98
C THR A 3 9.76 -9.20 -11.85
N THR A 4 9.33 -9.50 -10.62
CA THR A 4 7.90 -9.66 -10.34
C THR A 4 7.29 -8.27 -10.21
N THR A 5 6.78 -7.75 -11.33
CA THR A 5 6.00 -6.52 -11.34
C THR A 5 4.62 -6.86 -10.78
N SER A 6 4.43 -6.61 -9.49
CA SER A 6 3.13 -6.67 -8.84
C SER A 6 2.30 -5.50 -9.37
N LYS A 7 1.49 -5.76 -10.40
CA LYS A 7 0.43 -4.86 -10.86
C LYS A 7 -0.49 -4.61 -9.67
N SER A 8 -0.40 -3.44 -9.05
CA SER A 8 -1.45 -2.95 -8.17
C SER A 8 -2.67 -2.74 -9.05
N SER A 9 -3.68 -3.59 -8.87
CA SER A 9 -5.00 -3.41 -9.47
C SER A 9 -5.62 -2.16 -8.85
N GLY A 10 -5.27 -0.99 -9.39
CA GLY A 10 -5.93 0.26 -9.05
C GLY A 10 -7.37 0.14 -9.49
N LEU A 11 -8.29 0.00 -8.52
CA LEU A 11 -9.72 0.03 -8.79
C LEU A 11 -10.05 1.40 -9.36
N THR A 12 -10.45 1.40 -10.62
CA THR A 12 -10.87 2.62 -11.30
C THR A 12 -12.20 3.09 -10.70
N LEU A 13 -12.41 4.40 -10.63
CA LEU A 13 -13.70 4.97 -10.19
C LEU A 13 -14.86 4.44 -11.05
N ASP A 14 -14.56 4.20 -12.33
CA ASP A 14 -15.45 3.58 -13.31
C ASP A 14 -15.83 2.13 -12.95
N GLU A 15 -14.98 1.38 -12.23
CA GLU A 15 -15.29 0.05 -11.69
C GLU A 15 -16.23 0.11 -10.48
N VAL A 16 -16.06 1.11 -9.61
CA VAL A 16 -16.95 1.34 -8.45
C VAL A 16 -18.35 1.76 -8.91
N GLU A 17 -18.42 2.59 -9.95
CA GLU A 17 -19.69 3.01 -10.56
C GLU A 17 -20.32 1.90 -11.43
N SER A 18 -19.47 1.08 -12.06
CA SER A 18 -19.88 -0.10 -12.84
C SER A 18 -20.44 -1.26 -12.01
N GLY A 19 -20.12 -1.34 -10.72
CA GLY A 19 -20.37 -2.55 -9.92
C GLY A 19 -21.79 -2.71 -9.37
N LEU A 20 -22.62 -1.67 -9.43
CA LEU A 20 -23.90 -1.68 -8.72
C LEU A 20 -24.92 -2.54 -9.45
N THR A 21 -25.16 -3.73 -8.90
CA THR A 21 -26.04 -4.75 -9.48
C THR A 21 -27.30 -4.86 -8.62
N CYS A 22 -28.46 -4.83 -9.27
CA CYS A 22 -29.74 -5.05 -8.63
C CYS A 22 -29.85 -6.52 -8.15
N TYR A 23 -30.74 -6.80 -7.20
CA TYR A 23 -31.05 -8.17 -6.77
C TYR A 23 -31.52 -9.11 -7.89
N CYS A 24 -31.90 -8.57 -9.05
CA CYS A 24 -32.20 -9.36 -10.25
C CYS A 24 -30.96 -9.85 -11.02
N GLY A 25 -29.76 -9.51 -10.57
CA GLY A 25 -28.49 -9.84 -11.22
C GLY A 25 -28.10 -8.93 -12.38
N LEU A 26 -28.91 -7.93 -12.72
CA LEU A 26 -28.59 -6.95 -13.77
C LEU A 26 -27.94 -5.69 -13.19
N ARG A 27 -27.06 -5.06 -13.97
CA ARG A 27 -26.50 -3.76 -13.62
C ARG A 27 -27.60 -2.71 -13.46
N SER A 28 -27.48 -1.93 -12.40
CA SER A 28 -28.42 -0.88 -12.03
C SER A 28 -28.05 0.41 -12.77
N PRO A 29 -28.90 0.93 -13.68
CA PRO A 29 -28.64 2.23 -14.29
C PRO A 29 -28.75 3.37 -13.28
N ILE A 30 -28.08 4.48 -13.59
CA ILE A 30 -28.33 5.76 -12.91
C ILE A 30 -29.57 6.42 -13.50
N LEU A 31 -30.51 6.77 -12.63
CA LEU A 31 -31.77 7.41 -12.91
C LEU A 31 -31.84 8.77 -12.22
N THR A 32 -32.68 9.66 -12.71
CA THR A 32 -32.92 10.97 -12.09
C THR A 32 -34.29 11.00 -11.44
N ALA A 33 -34.35 11.32 -10.15
CA ALA A 33 -35.59 11.44 -9.41
C ALA A 33 -36.42 12.63 -9.92
N LYS A 34 -37.70 12.36 -10.17
CA LYS A 34 -38.70 13.34 -10.63
C LYS A 34 -39.72 13.72 -9.53
N THR A 35 -39.51 13.23 -8.31
CA THR A 35 -40.40 13.54 -7.19
C THR A 35 -40.15 14.97 -6.70
N ARG A 36 -41.21 15.71 -6.36
CA ARG A 36 -41.12 17.12 -5.94
C ARG A 36 -40.04 17.40 -4.88
N LYS A 37 -39.83 16.47 -3.94
CA LYS A 37 -38.83 16.60 -2.86
C LYS A 37 -37.39 16.30 -3.32
N ASN A 38 -37.20 15.49 -4.36
CA ASN A 38 -35.87 15.01 -4.78
C ASN A 38 -35.58 15.31 -6.26
N THR A 39 -36.28 16.26 -6.88
CA THR A 39 -36.12 16.61 -8.29
C THR A 39 -34.66 16.83 -8.64
N GLY A 40 -34.18 16.15 -9.67
CA GLY A 40 -32.80 16.29 -10.15
C GLY A 40 -31.76 15.46 -9.42
N ARG A 41 -32.07 14.85 -8.26
CA ARG A 41 -31.14 13.93 -7.59
C ARG A 41 -31.02 12.62 -8.36
N ARG A 42 -29.80 12.12 -8.53
CA ARG A 42 -29.52 10.86 -9.22
C ARG A 42 -29.54 9.68 -8.25
N PHE A 43 -29.99 8.52 -8.70
CA PHE A 43 -30.06 7.28 -7.92
C PHE A 43 -29.88 6.05 -8.81
N TYR A 44 -29.40 4.95 -8.25
CA TYR A 44 -29.36 3.65 -8.88
C TYR A 44 -30.66 2.90 -8.61
N GLY A 45 -31.22 2.27 -9.64
CA GLY A 45 -32.44 1.47 -9.54
C GLY A 45 -32.41 0.22 -10.41
N CYS A 46 -33.42 -0.64 -10.27
CA CYS A 46 -33.56 -1.82 -11.12
C CYS A 46 -33.76 -1.42 -12.60
N ALA A 47 -33.06 -2.06 -13.53
CA ALA A 47 -33.27 -1.87 -14.97
C ALA A 47 -34.63 -2.40 -15.46
N LYS A 48 -35.24 -3.35 -14.73
CA LYS A 48 -36.55 -3.93 -15.05
C LYS A 48 -37.66 -3.11 -14.39
N PHE A 49 -38.27 -2.22 -15.16
CA PHE A 49 -39.43 -1.41 -14.74
C PHE A 49 -40.78 -2.09 -15.04
N ASP A 50 -40.77 -3.22 -15.76
CA ASP A 50 -41.92 -3.98 -16.26
C ASP A 50 -42.65 -4.82 -15.18
N GLY A 51 -42.69 -4.35 -13.94
CA GLY A 51 -43.36 -5.05 -12.82
C GLY A 51 -42.53 -6.16 -12.16
N ARG A 52 -41.34 -6.49 -12.70
CA ARG A 52 -40.34 -7.36 -12.05
C ARG A 52 -39.24 -6.57 -11.35
N CYS A 53 -39.57 -5.38 -10.89
CA CYS A 53 -38.66 -4.53 -10.15
C CYS A 53 -38.46 -5.11 -8.74
N TYR A 54 -37.21 -5.39 -8.37
CA TYR A 54 -36.86 -5.88 -7.02
C TYR A 54 -36.76 -4.75 -5.99
N ASN A 55 -37.32 -3.57 -6.30
CA ASN A 55 -37.28 -2.36 -5.46
C ASN A 55 -35.88 -1.97 -4.97
N PHE A 56 -34.83 -2.34 -5.71
CA PHE A 56 -33.48 -1.86 -5.45
C PHE A 56 -33.42 -0.35 -5.65
N PHE A 57 -32.86 0.35 -4.66
CA PHE A 57 -32.75 1.81 -4.66
C PHE A 57 -31.49 2.23 -3.89
N MET A 58 -30.67 3.09 -4.48
CA MET A 58 -29.54 3.71 -3.79
C MET A 58 -29.25 5.10 -4.34
N TRP A 59 -29.08 6.11 -3.49
CA TRP A 59 -28.72 7.45 -3.96
C TRP A 59 -27.33 7.47 -4.61
N ALA A 60 -27.23 8.11 -5.78
CA ALA A 60 -25.94 8.39 -6.40
C ALA A 60 -25.42 9.70 -5.79
N ASN A 61 -24.48 9.60 -4.85
CA ASN A 61 -23.89 10.75 -4.21
C ASN A 61 -22.76 11.34 -5.09
N SER A 62 -23.04 12.44 -5.80
CA SER A 62 -22.02 13.18 -6.58
C SER A 62 -20.85 13.64 -5.71
N LYS A 63 -21.12 14.07 -4.46
CA LYS A 63 -20.09 14.65 -3.58
C LYS A 63 -19.03 13.65 -3.11
N ILE A 64 -19.39 12.38 -2.97
CA ILE A 64 -18.41 11.34 -2.62
C ILE A 64 -17.52 11.09 -3.83
N LEU A 65 -18.03 11.20 -5.05
CA LEU A 65 -17.24 10.93 -6.25
C LEU A 65 -16.30 12.08 -6.61
N ASP A 66 -16.80 13.32 -6.57
CA ASP A 66 -16.03 14.48 -7.02
C ASP A 66 -14.96 14.87 -5.98
N GLY A 67 -15.34 14.98 -4.71
CA GLY A 67 -14.42 15.36 -3.63
C GLY A 67 -13.50 14.21 -3.19
N ALA A 68 -13.97 12.97 -3.18
CA ALA A 68 -13.09 11.86 -2.82
C ALA A 68 -12.10 11.53 -3.92
N ARG A 69 -12.41 11.79 -5.21
CA ARG A 69 -11.41 11.61 -6.28
C ARG A 69 -10.22 12.53 -6.07
N ASP A 70 -10.46 13.82 -5.85
CA ASP A 70 -9.39 14.79 -5.58
C ASP A 70 -8.64 14.45 -4.30
N MET A 71 -9.37 14.04 -3.24
CA MET A 71 -8.76 13.61 -1.98
C MET A 71 -7.93 12.33 -2.14
N ILE A 72 -8.39 11.36 -2.95
CA ILE A 72 -7.66 10.12 -3.22
C ILE A 72 -6.38 10.44 -3.99
N VAL A 73 -6.44 11.30 -5.01
CA VAL A 73 -5.25 11.71 -5.78
C VAL A 73 -4.25 12.42 -4.87
N ASP A 74 -4.70 13.40 -4.08
CA ASP A 74 -3.85 14.13 -3.13
C ASP A 74 -3.22 13.20 -2.07
N LEU A 75 -3.97 12.22 -1.56
CA LEU A 75 -3.45 11.22 -0.64
C LEU A 75 -2.42 10.29 -1.29
N LEU A 76 -2.63 9.91 -2.55
CA LEU A 76 -1.69 9.07 -3.30
C LEU A 76 -0.38 9.81 -3.57
N ASP A 77 -0.46 11.08 -3.99
CA ASP A 77 0.72 11.91 -4.23
C ASP A 77 1.54 12.11 -2.95
N ARG A 78 0.88 12.38 -1.82
CA ARG A 78 1.56 12.46 -0.51
C ARG A 78 2.19 11.15 -0.09
N ASN A 79 1.51 10.02 -0.28
CA ASN A 79 2.08 8.71 0.03
C ASN A 79 3.32 8.41 -0.81
N GLN A 80 3.29 8.76 -2.09
CA GLN A 80 4.44 8.58 -2.98
C GLN A 80 5.64 9.41 -2.52
N ALA A 81 5.44 10.70 -2.23
CA ALA A 81 6.50 11.57 -1.69
C ALA A 81 7.07 11.05 -0.35
N LEU A 82 6.21 10.48 0.50
CA LEU A 82 6.64 9.87 1.76
C LEU A 82 7.49 8.61 1.54
N VAL A 83 7.14 7.77 0.57
CA VAL A 83 7.91 6.58 0.20
C VAL A 83 9.27 7.00 -0.38
N GLU A 84 9.30 7.97 -1.28
CA GLU A 84 10.53 8.49 -1.90
C GLU A 84 11.46 9.11 -0.86
N SER A 85 10.94 9.97 0.02
CA SER A 85 11.74 10.54 1.11
C SER A 85 12.28 9.49 2.07
N SER A 86 11.51 8.42 2.31
CA SER A 86 11.94 7.32 3.17
C SER A 86 13.01 6.45 2.50
N GLN A 87 12.93 6.28 1.18
CA GLN A 87 13.93 5.55 0.41
C GLN A 87 15.21 6.37 0.26
N SER A 88 15.13 7.67 -0.02
CA SER A 88 16.29 8.58 -0.04
C SER A 88 17.05 8.56 1.28
N ARG A 89 16.34 8.64 2.42
CA ARG A 89 16.96 8.52 3.75
C ARG A 89 17.64 7.17 3.98
N ARG A 90 17.12 6.08 3.39
CA ARG A 90 17.73 4.74 3.45
C ARG A 90 18.94 4.62 2.53
N ASP A 91 18.98 5.34 1.42
CA ASP A 91 20.09 5.33 0.48
C ASP A 91 21.22 6.27 0.93
N GLU A 92 20.87 7.39 1.58
CA GLU A 92 21.82 8.31 2.25
C GLU A 92 22.58 7.62 3.39
N ILE A 93 21.88 6.75 4.13
CA ILE A 93 22.53 5.85 5.08
C ILE A 93 23.03 4.66 4.26
N ASP A 94 24.27 4.70 3.78
CA ASP A 94 24.92 3.53 3.16
C ASP A 94 25.12 2.44 4.23
N VAL A 95 24.06 1.67 4.49
CA VAL A 95 24.00 0.57 5.45
C VAL A 95 25.09 -0.45 5.13
N SER A 96 25.42 -0.64 3.85
CA SER A 96 26.48 -1.55 3.42
C SER A 96 27.87 -1.07 3.84
N SER A 97 28.17 0.22 3.68
CA SER A 97 29.41 0.83 4.19
C SER A 97 29.46 0.85 5.72
N LEU A 98 28.34 1.15 6.40
CA LEU A 98 28.27 1.09 7.85
C LEU A 98 28.50 -0.34 8.38
N LEU A 99 27.87 -1.35 7.76
CA LEU A 99 28.08 -2.76 8.07
C LEU A 99 29.52 -3.19 7.80
N ALA A 100 30.14 -2.73 6.71
CA ALA A 100 31.54 -2.99 6.42
C ALA A 100 32.46 -2.40 7.49
N LYS A 101 32.21 -1.15 7.92
CA LYS A 101 32.94 -0.51 9.03
C LYS A 101 32.76 -1.27 10.34
N MET A 102 31.54 -1.72 10.66
CA MET A 102 31.28 -2.51 11.87
C MET A 102 31.98 -3.88 11.83
N LYS A 103 32.00 -4.56 10.68
CA LYS A 103 32.73 -5.83 10.50
C LYS A 103 34.24 -5.63 10.66
N ALA A 104 34.79 -4.58 10.05
CA ALA A 104 36.20 -4.24 10.19
C ALA A 104 36.57 -3.91 11.64
N GLN A 105 35.71 -3.17 12.36
CA GLN A 105 35.90 -2.87 13.77
C GLN A 105 35.84 -4.14 14.63
N LYS A 106 34.91 -5.06 14.34
CA LYS A 106 34.83 -6.35 15.04
C LYS A 106 36.09 -7.19 14.84
N ALA A 107 36.62 -7.24 13.61
CA ALA A 107 37.86 -7.94 13.31
C ALA A 107 39.08 -7.30 14.01
N LYS A 108 39.15 -5.96 14.02
CA LYS A 108 40.18 -5.24 14.80
C LYS A 108 40.10 -5.58 16.28
N ASN A 109 38.92 -5.49 16.88
CA ASN A 109 38.73 -5.81 18.29
C ASN A 109 39.09 -7.27 18.61
N PHE A 110 38.85 -8.21 17.69
CA PHE A 110 39.27 -9.61 17.84
C PHE A 110 40.80 -9.78 17.81
N LEU A 111 41.51 -9.01 16.98
CA LEU A 111 42.98 -9.04 16.90
C LEU A 111 43.66 -8.39 18.11
N TYR A 112 43.01 -7.46 18.80
CA TYR A 112 43.52 -6.88 20.06
C TYR A 112 43.19 -7.72 21.31
N PHE A 113 42.47 -8.84 21.15
CA PHE A 113 42.02 -9.72 22.23
C PHE A 113 42.48 -11.16 22.01
N THR A 114 43.75 -11.37 21.65
CA THR A 114 44.39 -12.70 21.72
C THR A 114 44.97 -12.87 23.13
N PRO A 115 44.54 -13.84 23.95
CA PRO A 115 45.24 -14.18 25.18
C PRO A 115 46.64 -14.67 24.82
N ASP A 116 47.64 -14.08 25.48
CA ASP A 116 49.04 -14.48 25.40
C ASP A 116 49.17 -16.00 25.62
N GLN A 117 49.64 -16.73 24.60
CA GLN A 117 49.87 -18.17 24.69
C GLN A 117 51.23 -18.52 25.34
N SER A 118 51.89 -17.60 26.04
CA SER A 118 53.19 -17.84 26.66
C SER A 118 53.19 -18.71 27.94
N LEU A 119 52.11 -19.42 28.27
CA LEU A 119 52.07 -20.35 29.43
C LEU A 119 51.76 -21.80 29.04
N ASN A 120 52.30 -22.28 27.92
CA ASN A 120 52.38 -23.71 27.63
C ASN A 120 53.82 -24.13 27.38
N ASN A 121 54.66 -24.11 28.43
CA ASN A 121 55.81 -25.02 28.51
C ASN A 121 56.33 -25.16 29.96
N ILE A 122 55.57 -25.84 30.82
CA ILE A 122 56.16 -26.42 32.04
C ILE A 122 56.57 -27.84 31.69
N ASN A 123 57.87 -28.08 31.53
CA ASN A 123 58.46 -29.39 31.73
C ASN A 123 59.96 -29.30 32.05
N TYR A 124 60.30 -29.83 33.23
CA TYR A 124 61.60 -30.39 33.66
C TYR A 124 62.84 -29.48 33.75
N ILE A 125 63.26 -29.20 34.98
CA ILE A 125 64.69 -29.14 35.34
C ILE A 125 64.93 -30.10 36.52
N ARG A 126 65.71 -31.15 36.22
CA ARG A 126 66.45 -31.98 37.18
C ARG A 126 67.27 -31.11 38.12
N GLN A 127 67.20 -31.40 39.43
CA GLN A 127 68.37 -31.61 40.30
C GLN A 127 68.06 -32.79 41.22
#